data_AF-A0A8X6N6X7-F1
#
_entry.id   AF-A0A8X6N6X7-F1
#
_cell.length_a   1.000
_cell.length_b   1.000
_cell.length_c   1.000
_cell.angle_alpha   90.00
_cell.angle_beta   90.00
_cell.angle_gamma   90.00
#
_symmetry.space_group_name_H-M   'P 1'
#
loop_
_entity.id
_entity.type
_entity.pdbx_description
1 polymer ?
#
loop_
_entity_poly.entity_id
_entity_poly.type
_entity_poly.pdbx_seq_one_letter_code
_entity_poly.pdbx_strand_id
1 'polypeptide(L)'
;MRFYIPLILCIALGFGISQAAEPAKIGQPLFCHGCVAVIKELHKLLMDSSGRKKLVDRSLTRLCQIDNFVSYTFSPPKMIKACNYIVETHKQELTENLIEYYRKFKTAENLPLQEKFCDHVIKACEGTRRPTKDSEMKPHGLSMDEANEKLQKAAHKGFSSIESPIQESHSMQIEKPHHQELTSPMPHEEL
;
A
#
# COMPACT_ATOMS: atom_id res chain seq x y z
N MET A 1 -1.88 72.20 12.98
CA MET A 1 -1.24 70.93 12.55
C MET A 1 -2.11 69.78 13.04
N ARG A 2 -2.82 69.10 12.14
CA ARG A 2 -3.59 67.89 12.46
C ARG A 2 -3.09 66.79 11.52
N PHE A 3 -2.40 65.83 12.14
CA PHE A 3 -1.78 64.67 11.52
C PHE A 3 -2.86 63.80 10.86
N TYR A 4 -2.80 63.71 9.53
CA TYR A 4 -3.36 62.59 8.77
C TYR A 4 -2.16 61.75 8.29
N ILE A 5 -2.37 60.43 8.16
CA ILE A 5 -1.40 59.35 7.86
C ILE A 5 -0.84 58.74 9.15
N PRO A 6 -1.06 57.43 9.46
CA PRO A 6 -1.23 56.32 8.53
C PRO A 6 -2.40 55.37 8.89
N LEU A 7 -3.44 55.32 8.05
CA LEU A 7 -4.39 54.21 7.98
C LEU A 7 -4.06 53.32 6.75
N ILE A 8 -2.77 53.06 6.52
CA ILE A 8 -2.28 52.19 5.42
C ILE A 8 -1.18 51.28 5.99
N LEU A 9 -1.50 50.52 7.05
CA LEU A 9 -0.55 49.55 7.62
C LEU A 9 -1.23 48.31 8.23
N CYS A 10 -2.35 47.85 7.65
CA CYS A 10 -2.98 46.59 8.09
C CYS A 10 -3.29 45.60 6.96
N ILE A 11 -2.93 45.89 5.70
CA ILE A 11 -3.19 44.97 4.57
C ILE A 11 -2.01 43.98 4.35
N ALA A 12 -0.92 44.08 5.11
CA ALA A 12 0.31 43.33 4.83
C ALA A 12 0.49 41.99 5.59
N LEU A 13 -0.45 41.54 6.42
CA LEU A 13 -0.25 40.33 7.25
C LEU A 13 -1.46 39.40 7.17
N GLY A 14 -1.45 38.44 6.24
CA GLY A 14 -2.46 37.39 6.25
C GLY A 14 -2.56 36.44 5.06
N PHE A 15 -1.85 36.67 3.95
CA PHE A 15 -1.78 35.67 2.88
C PHE A 15 -0.74 34.60 3.26
N GLY A 16 -1.14 33.67 4.12
CA GLY A 16 -0.49 32.38 4.25
C GLY A 16 -0.65 31.65 2.91
N ILE A 17 0.39 31.72 2.08
CA ILE A 17 0.47 30.97 0.83
C ILE A 17 0.52 29.49 1.25
N SER A 18 -0.65 28.83 1.24
CA SER A 18 -0.71 27.37 1.29
C SER A 18 -0.08 26.86 0.00
N GLN A 19 1.22 26.59 0.04
CA GLN A 19 1.88 25.81 -1.00
C GLN A 19 1.30 24.41 -0.92
N ALA A 20 0.22 24.17 -1.65
CA ALA A 20 -0.19 22.82 -2.01
C ALA A 20 0.98 22.22 -2.78
N ALA A 21 1.77 21.38 -2.12
CA ALA A 21 2.87 20.68 -2.75
C ALA A 21 2.30 19.88 -3.92
N GLU A 22 2.80 20.13 -5.13
CA GLU A 22 2.34 19.37 -6.29
C GLU A 22 2.62 17.88 -6.06
N PRO A 23 1.66 17.00 -6.38
CA PRO A 23 1.80 15.58 -6.15
C PRO A 23 2.99 15.04 -6.95
N ALA A 24 3.94 14.42 -6.25
CA ALA A 24 5.18 13.93 -6.85
C ALA A 24 4.90 12.94 -7.99
N LYS A 25 5.48 13.20 -9.16
CA LYS A 25 5.30 12.38 -10.37
C LYS A 25 5.65 10.91 -10.11
N ILE A 26 4.76 10.01 -10.52
CA ILE A 26 4.93 8.56 -10.38
C ILE A 26 5.47 7.96 -11.67
N GLY A 27 6.36 6.97 -11.54
CA GLY A 27 6.91 6.25 -12.70
C GLY A 27 5.83 5.44 -13.44
N GLN A 28 5.93 5.38 -14.76
CA GLN A 28 4.87 4.81 -15.64
C GLN A 28 4.39 3.40 -15.25
N PRO A 29 5.26 2.40 -14.99
CA PRO A 29 4.79 1.07 -14.59
C PRO A 29 3.98 1.09 -13.28
N LEU A 30 4.41 1.88 -12.29
CA LEU A 30 3.69 2.02 -11.03
C LEU A 30 2.37 2.77 -11.21
N PHE A 31 2.33 3.75 -12.12
CA PHE A 31 1.12 4.50 -12.41
C PHE A 31 0.05 3.61 -13.08
N CYS A 32 0.42 2.82 -14.09
CA CYS A 32 -0.49 1.88 -14.73
C CYS A 32 -1.02 0.83 -13.74
N HIS A 33 -0.11 0.19 -12.97
CA HIS A 33 -0.52 -0.82 -11.99
C HIS A 33 -1.39 -0.23 -10.89
N GLY A 34 -1.04 0.97 -10.41
CA GLY A 34 -1.84 1.73 -9.45
C GLY A 34 -3.25 2.01 -9.96
N CYS A 35 -3.38 2.46 -11.22
CA CYS A 35 -4.69 2.76 -11.80
C CYS A 35 -5.57 1.52 -11.90
N VAL A 36 -5.04 0.42 -12.43
CA VAL A 36 -5.80 -0.83 -12.52
C VAL A 36 -6.23 -1.32 -11.14
N ALA A 37 -5.33 -1.26 -10.15
CA ALA A 37 -5.65 -1.64 -8.77
C ALA A 37 -6.74 -0.76 -8.14
N VAL A 38 -6.64 0.57 -8.31
CA VAL A 38 -7.65 1.54 -7.85
C VAL A 38 -9.03 1.20 -8.40
N ILE A 39 -9.14 0.95 -9.71
CA ILE A 39 -10.43 0.59 -10.33
C ILE A 39 -10.93 -0.77 -9.84
N LYS A 40 -10.04 -1.75 -9.65
CA LYS A 40 -10.41 -3.07 -9.10
C LYS A 40 -10.95 -2.97 -7.68
N GLU A 41 -10.26 -2.28 -6.78
CA GLU A 41 -10.70 -2.10 -5.39
C GLU A 41 -12.00 -1.29 -5.31
N LEU A 42 -12.15 -0.23 -6.13
CA LEU A 42 -13.40 0.52 -6.20
C LEU A 42 -14.56 -0.32 -6.73
N HIS A 43 -14.30 -1.22 -7.68
CA HIS A 43 -15.33 -2.11 -8.20
C HIS A 43 -15.88 -3.05 -7.12
N LYS A 44 -15.02 -3.59 -6.24
CA LYS A 44 -15.46 -4.39 -5.09
C LYS A 44 -16.47 -3.66 -4.21
N LEU A 45 -16.33 -2.34 -4.10
CA LEU A 45 -17.19 -1.49 -3.27
C LEU A 45 -18.46 -1.00 -3.99
N LEU A 46 -18.44 -0.95 -5.33
CA LEU A 46 -19.44 -0.22 -6.13
C LEU A 46 -20.21 -1.08 -7.13
N MET A 47 -19.85 -2.36 -7.34
CA MET A 47 -20.48 -3.21 -8.36
C MET A 47 -22.01 -3.32 -8.23
N ASP A 48 -22.53 -3.30 -7.00
CA ASP A 48 -23.97 -3.35 -6.71
C ASP A 48 -24.61 -1.97 -6.52
N SER A 49 -23.84 -0.90 -6.73
CA SER A 49 -24.31 0.46 -6.57
C SER A 49 -25.10 0.94 -7.80
N SER A 50 -25.83 2.04 -7.62
CA SER A 50 -26.51 2.76 -8.71
C SER A 50 -25.76 4.04 -9.10
N GLY A 51 -24.43 4.09 -8.88
CA GLY A 51 -23.62 5.28 -9.17
C GLY A 51 -23.93 6.51 -8.30
N ARG A 52 -24.42 6.32 -7.06
CA ARG A 52 -24.73 7.46 -6.17
C ARG A 52 -23.46 8.20 -5.78
N LYS A 53 -23.37 9.50 -6.10
CA LYS A 53 -22.22 10.36 -5.79
C LYS A 53 -21.70 10.21 -4.36
N LYS A 54 -22.58 10.29 -3.35
CA LYS A 54 -22.20 10.15 -1.93
C LYS A 54 -21.51 8.81 -1.60
N LEU A 55 -21.91 7.72 -2.26
CA LEU A 55 -21.28 6.41 -2.07
C LEU A 55 -19.93 6.34 -2.79
N VAL A 56 -19.83 6.90 -3.99
CA VAL A 56 -18.57 7.04 -4.73
C VAL A 56 -17.55 7.84 -3.91
N ASP A 57 -17.94 9.04 -3.44
CA ASP A 57 -17.08 9.91 -2.63
C ASP A 57 -16.58 9.19 -1.36
N ARG A 58 -17.48 8.49 -0.65
CA ARG A 58 -17.13 7.70 0.54
C ARG A 58 -16.17 6.54 0.22
N SER A 59 -16.31 5.93 -0.95
CA SER A 59 -15.46 4.83 -1.39
C SER A 59 -14.05 5.32 -1.68
N LEU A 60 -13.92 6.49 -2.34
CA LEU A 60 -12.64 7.14 -2.60
C LEU A 60 -11.90 7.49 -1.30
N THR A 61 -12.58 8.02 -0.29
CA THR A 61 -11.95 8.37 1.01
C THR A 61 -11.31 7.18 1.73
N ARG A 62 -11.84 5.97 1.54
CA ARG A 62 -11.37 4.75 2.22
C ARG A 62 -10.51 3.85 1.34
N LEU A 63 -10.26 4.26 0.10
CA LEU A 63 -9.63 3.41 -0.90
C LEU A 63 -8.15 3.18 -0.61
N CYS A 64 -7.40 4.23 -0.28
CA CYS A 64 -5.93 4.19 -0.21
C CYS A 64 -5.39 3.68 1.13
N GLN A 65 -5.87 2.50 1.55
CA GLN A 65 -5.47 1.79 2.77
C GLN A 65 -4.54 0.61 2.43
N ILE A 66 -3.60 0.27 3.32
CA ILE A 66 -2.59 -0.80 3.08
C ILE A 66 -3.26 -2.12 2.71
N ASP A 67 -4.29 -2.50 3.46
CA ASP A 67 -4.97 -3.80 3.34
C ASP A 67 -5.62 -4.01 1.97
N ASN A 68 -5.99 -2.92 1.28
CA ASN A 68 -6.58 -3.00 -0.05
C ASN A 68 -5.55 -3.34 -1.14
N PHE A 69 -4.24 -3.25 -0.85
CA PHE A 69 -3.19 -3.39 -1.87
C PHE A 69 -2.16 -4.51 -1.60
N VAL A 70 -2.44 -5.42 -0.67
CA VAL A 70 -1.49 -6.47 -0.25
C VAL A 70 -1.18 -7.52 -1.33
N SER A 71 -2.09 -7.75 -2.29
CA SER A 71 -1.97 -8.79 -3.32
C SER A 71 -1.48 -8.29 -4.68
N TYR A 72 -1.00 -7.05 -4.76
CA TYR A 72 -0.58 -6.45 -6.02
C TYR A 72 0.93 -6.60 -6.27
N THR A 73 1.35 -6.40 -7.52
CA THR A 73 2.73 -6.60 -7.97
C THR A 73 3.75 -5.71 -7.25
N PHE A 74 3.39 -4.45 -6.99
CA PHE A 74 4.25 -3.54 -6.22
C PHE A 74 3.92 -3.63 -4.73
N SER A 75 4.91 -3.34 -3.88
CA SER A 75 4.70 -3.35 -2.43
C SER A 75 3.58 -2.39 -2.00
N PRO A 76 2.83 -2.71 -0.92
CA PRO A 76 1.70 -1.88 -0.48
C PRO A 76 2.03 -0.38 -0.30
N PRO A 77 3.19 0.03 0.25
CA PRO A 77 3.54 1.44 0.33
C PRO A 77 3.64 2.14 -1.05
N LYS A 78 4.17 1.44 -2.07
CA LYS A 78 4.25 1.98 -3.44
C LYS A 78 2.86 2.06 -4.06
N MET A 79 2.02 1.06 -3.84
CA MET A 79 0.63 1.05 -4.35
C MET A 79 -0.22 2.14 -3.71
N ILE A 80 -0.09 2.38 -2.40
CA ILE A 80 -0.76 3.49 -1.72
C ILE A 80 -0.31 4.83 -2.27
N LYS A 81 1.00 5.00 -2.51
CA LYS A 81 1.51 6.22 -3.15
C LYS A 81 0.85 6.43 -4.52
N ALA A 82 0.69 5.38 -5.32
CA ALA A 82 -0.01 5.45 -6.59
C ALA A 82 -1.51 5.75 -6.43
N CYS A 83 -2.18 5.11 -5.48
CA CYS A 83 -3.58 5.36 -5.17
C CYS A 83 -3.83 6.83 -4.79
N ASN A 84 -3.06 7.37 -3.84
CA ASN A 84 -3.18 8.75 -3.41
C ASN A 84 -2.95 9.71 -4.58
N TYR A 85 -1.89 9.49 -5.37
CA TYR A 85 -1.63 10.31 -6.56
C TYR A 85 -2.82 10.33 -7.53
N ILE A 86 -3.43 9.17 -7.82
CA ILE A 86 -4.59 9.09 -8.72
C ILE A 86 -5.81 9.80 -8.10
N VAL A 87 -6.10 9.53 -6.84
CA VAL A 87 -7.29 10.08 -6.15
C VAL A 87 -7.16 11.58 -5.92
N GLU A 88 -5.95 12.11 -5.71
CA GLU A 88 -5.71 13.54 -5.49
C GLU A 88 -5.65 14.29 -6.82
N THR A 89 -4.95 13.75 -7.83
CA THR A 89 -4.72 14.44 -9.11
C THR A 89 -5.88 14.31 -10.08
N HIS A 90 -6.60 13.18 -10.06
CA HIS A 90 -7.65 12.85 -11.04
C HIS A 90 -9.00 12.59 -10.39
N LYS A 91 -9.25 13.20 -9.23
CA LYS A 91 -10.45 12.95 -8.42
C LYS A 91 -11.73 13.17 -9.22
N GLN A 92 -11.76 14.27 -9.97
CA GLN A 92 -12.96 14.71 -10.66
C GLN A 92 -13.32 13.71 -11.77
N GLU A 93 -12.35 13.43 -12.64
CA GLU A 93 -12.50 12.50 -13.75
C GLU A 93 -12.83 11.10 -13.25
N LEU A 94 -12.19 10.65 -12.17
CA LEU A 94 -12.46 9.36 -11.55
C LEU A 94 -13.91 9.30 -11.03
N THR A 95 -14.36 10.33 -10.31
CA THR A 95 -15.70 10.38 -9.73
C THR A 95 -16.78 10.38 -10.80
N GLU A 96 -16.62 11.21 -11.83
CA GLU A 96 -17.56 11.30 -12.95
C GLU A 96 -17.66 9.97 -13.72
N ASN A 97 -16.52 9.34 -14.01
CA ASN A 97 -16.49 8.05 -14.69
C ASN A 97 -17.13 6.92 -13.86
N LEU A 98 -16.90 6.87 -12.55
CA LEU A 98 -17.53 5.89 -11.66
C LEU A 98 -19.05 6.06 -11.59
N ILE A 99 -19.51 7.31 -11.43
CA ILE A 99 -20.95 7.62 -11.38
C ILE A 99 -21.61 7.23 -12.70
N GLU A 100 -21.03 7.62 -13.84
CA GLU A 100 -21.57 7.31 -15.15
C GLU A 100 -21.63 5.80 -15.39
N TYR A 101 -20.54 5.09 -15.06
CA TYR A 101 -20.43 3.65 -15.26
C TYR A 101 -21.46 2.87 -14.44
N TYR A 102 -21.48 3.05 -13.12
CA TYR A 102 -22.40 2.27 -12.24
C TYR A 102 -23.85 2.74 -12.30
N ARG A 103 -24.14 3.88 -12.94
CA ARG A 103 -25.53 4.24 -13.27
C ARG A 103 -26.06 3.42 -14.44
N LYS A 104 -25.19 3.03 -15.37
CA LYS A 104 -25.55 2.32 -16.61
C LYS A 104 -25.36 0.81 -16.49
N PHE A 105 -24.32 0.36 -15.80
CA PHE A 105 -23.89 -1.03 -15.79
C PHE A 105 -23.93 -1.62 -14.39
N LYS A 106 -24.56 -2.80 -14.27
CA LYS A 106 -24.41 -3.71 -13.14
C LYS A 106 -23.73 -4.97 -13.67
N THR A 107 -22.44 -5.08 -13.44
CA THR A 107 -21.59 -6.13 -14.01
C THR A 107 -20.58 -6.61 -12.98
N ALA A 108 -20.19 -7.88 -13.10
CA ALA A 108 -19.11 -8.48 -12.31
C ALA A 108 -17.72 -8.14 -12.85
N GLU A 109 -17.65 -7.53 -14.05
CA GLU A 109 -16.41 -7.16 -14.70
C GLU A 109 -16.20 -5.65 -14.66
N ASN A 110 -14.94 -5.24 -14.48
CA ASN A 110 -14.54 -3.83 -14.47
C ASN A 110 -13.58 -3.47 -15.60
N LEU A 111 -13.29 -4.40 -16.52
CA LEU A 111 -12.34 -4.18 -17.61
C LEU A 111 -12.71 -2.96 -18.49
N PRO A 112 -13.98 -2.74 -18.89
CA PRO A 112 -14.34 -1.55 -19.67
C PRO A 112 -14.11 -0.24 -18.90
N LEU A 113 -14.30 -0.25 -17.57
CA LEU A 113 -14.03 0.90 -16.72
C LEU A 113 -12.52 1.16 -16.60
N GLN A 114 -11.72 0.09 -16.48
CA GLN A 114 -10.26 0.21 -16.48
C GLN A 114 -9.76 0.79 -17.80
N GLU A 115 -10.23 0.29 -18.95
CA GLU A 115 -9.82 0.77 -20.27
C GLU A 115 -10.18 2.25 -20.45
N LYS A 116 -11.46 2.59 -20.19
CA LYS A 116 -11.93 3.98 -20.27
C LYS A 116 -11.09 4.90 -19.40
N PHE A 117 -10.94 4.59 -18.12
CA PHE A 117 -10.30 5.51 -17.19
C PHE A 117 -8.77 5.48 -17.31
N CYS A 118 -8.15 4.30 -17.17
CA CYS A 118 -6.69 4.18 -17.11
C CYS A 118 -6.01 4.38 -18.45
N ASP A 119 -6.61 4.01 -19.58
CA ASP A 119 -5.92 4.10 -20.87
C ASP A 119 -6.29 5.38 -21.60
N HIS A 120 -7.56 5.78 -21.55
CA HIS A 120 -8.06 6.89 -22.37
C HIS A 120 -8.14 8.21 -21.61
N VAL A 121 -8.66 8.21 -20.38
CA VAL A 121 -8.86 9.46 -19.61
C VAL A 121 -7.56 9.98 -19.03
N ILE A 122 -6.84 9.16 -18.25
CA ILE A 122 -5.61 9.59 -17.57
C ILE A 122 -4.32 9.04 -18.20
N LYS A 123 -4.44 8.17 -19.21
CA LYS A 123 -3.32 7.56 -19.94
C LYS A 123 -2.25 6.92 -19.04
N ALA A 124 -2.67 6.38 -17.90
CA ALA A 124 -1.78 5.74 -16.93
C ALA A 124 -1.06 4.51 -17.47
N CYS A 125 -1.64 3.82 -18.46
CA CYS A 125 -1.06 2.64 -19.09
C CYS A 125 -0.46 2.92 -20.48
N GLU A 126 -0.27 4.18 -20.86
CA GLU A 126 0.36 4.52 -22.14
C GLU A 126 1.81 4.03 -22.18
N GLY A 127 2.16 3.28 -23.23
CA GLY A 127 3.51 2.74 -23.44
C GLY A 127 3.94 1.66 -22.44
N THR A 128 3.04 1.11 -21.63
CA THR A 128 3.33 0.02 -20.69
C THR A 128 2.35 -1.13 -20.84
N ARG A 129 2.77 -2.34 -20.45
CA ARG A 129 1.90 -3.52 -20.46
C ARG A 129 0.92 -3.43 -19.30
N ARG A 130 -0.38 -3.54 -19.58
CA ARG A 130 -1.42 -3.60 -18.55
C ARG A 130 -1.22 -4.84 -17.66
N PRO A 131 -1.32 -4.70 -16.32
CA PRO A 131 -1.38 -5.87 -15.45
C PRO A 131 -2.63 -6.71 -15.74
N THR A 132 -2.42 -8.01 -15.86
CA THR A 132 -3.49 -9.02 -15.98
C THR A 132 -3.71 -9.72 -14.65
N LYS A 133 -4.78 -10.52 -14.51
CA LYS A 133 -5.02 -11.32 -13.29
C LYS A 133 -3.83 -12.23 -12.96
N ASP A 134 -3.10 -12.70 -13.97
CA ASP A 134 -1.94 -13.57 -13.79
C ASP A 134 -0.67 -12.81 -13.34
N SER A 135 -0.68 -11.48 -13.40
CA SER A 135 0.42 -10.61 -13.00
C SER A 135 0.36 -10.19 -11.53
N GLU A 136 -0.69 -10.57 -10.82
CA GLU A 136 -0.86 -10.29 -9.39
C GLU A 136 0.02 -11.23 -8.57
N MET A 137 0.67 -10.67 -7.55
CA MET A 137 1.53 -11.42 -6.65
C MET A 137 0.62 -12.31 -5.79
N LYS A 138 0.60 -13.61 -6.07
CA LYS A 138 -0.02 -14.55 -5.13
C LYS A 138 0.77 -14.45 -3.83
N PRO A 139 0.14 -14.21 -2.67
CA PRO A 139 0.85 -14.19 -1.40
C PRO A 139 1.52 -15.56 -1.21
N HIS A 140 2.85 -15.59 -1.33
CA HIS A 140 3.65 -16.76 -1.00
C HIS A 140 3.81 -16.81 0.52
N GLY A 141 2.76 -17.28 1.18
CA GLY A 141 2.75 -17.62 2.59
C GLY A 141 2.06 -18.96 2.74
N LEU A 142 2.61 -19.82 3.58
CA LEU A 142 1.87 -20.98 4.06
C LEU A 142 0.61 -20.45 4.74
N SER A 143 -0.55 -21.06 4.47
CA SER A 143 -1.69 -20.89 5.37
C SER A 143 -1.23 -21.17 6.80
N MET A 144 -1.83 -20.50 7.80
CA MET A 144 -1.57 -20.86 9.20
C MET A 144 -1.80 -22.36 9.44
N ASP A 145 -2.73 -22.96 8.71
CA ASP A 145 -2.99 -24.40 8.74
C ASP A 145 -1.84 -25.20 8.10
N GLU A 146 -1.28 -24.73 6.98
CA GLU A 146 -0.16 -25.39 6.30
C GLU A 146 1.16 -25.23 7.09
N ALA A 147 1.33 -24.10 7.77
CA ALA A 147 2.43 -23.86 8.70
C ALA A 147 2.30 -24.76 9.94
N ASN A 148 1.10 -24.85 10.53
CA ASN A 148 0.83 -25.71 11.68
C ASN A 148 1.00 -27.19 11.33
N GLU A 149 0.53 -27.62 10.15
CA GLU A 149 0.72 -28.98 9.66
C GLU A 149 2.21 -29.31 9.44
N LYS A 150 3.01 -28.37 8.92
CA LYS A 150 4.47 -28.55 8.76
C LYS A 150 5.19 -28.61 10.10
N LEU A 151 4.76 -27.82 11.10
CA LEU A 151 5.30 -27.89 12.46
C LEU A 151 4.99 -29.24 13.13
N GLN A 152 3.76 -29.75 12.98
CA GLN A 152 3.37 -31.06 13.51
C GLN A 152 4.13 -32.19 12.82
N LYS A 153 4.28 -32.15 11.48
CA LYS A 153 5.07 -33.14 10.73
C LYS A 153 6.56 -33.11 11.10
N ALA A 154 7.11 -31.93 11.39
CA ALA A 154 8.49 -31.80 11.87
C ALA A 154 8.65 -32.35 13.30
N ALA A 155 7.67 -32.12 14.18
CA ALA A 155 7.65 -32.69 15.52
C ALA A 155 7.53 -34.22 15.50
N HIS A 156 6.74 -34.80 14.59
CA HIS A 156 6.60 -36.25 14.45
C HIS A 156 7.80 -36.94 13.78
N LYS A 157 8.53 -36.25 12.89
CA LYS A 157 9.78 -36.78 12.31
C LYS A 157 10.98 -36.65 13.25
N GLY A 158 10.87 -35.84 14.29
CA GLY A 158 11.92 -35.56 15.27
C GLY A 158 11.85 -36.40 16.54
N PHE A 159 11.53 -37.69 16.48
CA PHE A 159 11.90 -38.65 17.53
C PHE A 159 11.74 -40.09 17.01
N SER A 160 12.73 -40.59 16.28
CA SER A 160 12.89 -42.03 16.04
C SER A 160 14.12 -42.48 16.81
N SER A 161 13.86 -43.30 17.82
CA SER A 161 14.76 -43.94 18.78
C SER A 161 16.24 -44.07 18.37
N ILE A 162 17.13 -43.49 19.18
CA ILE A 162 18.42 -44.14 19.45
C ILE A 162 18.21 -44.90 20.77
N GLU A 163 18.00 -46.21 20.65
CA GLU A 163 18.06 -47.14 21.76
C GLU A 163 19.55 -47.35 22.07
N SER A 164 20.04 -46.71 23.13
CA SER A 164 21.44 -46.85 23.57
C SER A 164 21.56 -48.06 24.51
N PRO A 165 22.46 -49.02 24.24
CA PRO A 165 22.94 -49.92 25.28
C PRO A 165 23.81 -49.13 26.26
N ILE A 166 23.58 -49.36 27.55
CA ILE A 166 24.40 -48.88 28.65
C ILE A 166 25.81 -49.47 28.50
N GLN A 167 26.83 -48.62 28.39
CA GLN A 167 28.19 -48.95 28.84
C GLN A 167 28.92 -47.70 29.32
N GLU A 168 29.54 -47.85 30.49
CA GLU A 168 30.19 -46.82 31.31
C GLU A 168 31.40 -46.13 30.66
N SER A 169 31.69 -44.95 31.24
CA SER A 169 33.01 -44.30 31.38
C SER A 169 33.56 -43.48 30.21
N HIS A 170 33.32 -42.17 30.26
CA HIS A 170 34.39 -41.16 30.52
C HIS A 170 33.78 -39.76 30.63
N SER A 171 34.11 -39.07 31.73
CA SER A 171 33.75 -37.66 31.94
C SER A 171 34.49 -36.75 30.96
N MET A 172 33.77 -35.83 30.31
CA MET A 172 34.36 -34.63 29.74
C MET A 172 33.47 -33.44 30.09
N GLN A 173 34.07 -32.47 30.79
CA GLN A 173 33.40 -31.29 31.32
C GLN A 173 33.08 -30.30 30.19
N ILE A 174 31.87 -29.74 30.23
CA ILE A 174 31.41 -28.72 29.28
C ILE A 174 31.82 -27.36 29.82
N GLU A 175 32.75 -26.71 29.13
CA GLU A 175 33.16 -25.32 29.37
C GLU A 175 32.14 -24.36 28.74
N LYS A 176 31.71 -23.36 29.52
CA LYS A 176 30.65 -22.40 29.17
C LYS A 176 31.23 -21.25 28.34
N PRO A 177 30.73 -20.95 27.13
CA PRO A 177 31.18 -19.78 26.38
C PRO A 177 30.66 -18.49 27.00
N HIS A 178 31.60 -17.57 27.19
CA HIS A 178 31.46 -16.21 27.70
C HIS A 178 30.55 -15.38 26.78
N HIS A 179 29.50 -14.76 27.33
CA HIS A 179 28.88 -13.60 26.69
C HIS A 179 29.82 -12.40 26.92
N GLN A 180 30.23 -11.75 25.83
CA GLN A 180 30.87 -10.44 25.84
C GLN A 180 29.86 -9.42 25.32
N GLU A 181 29.41 -8.55 26.21
CA GLU A 181 28.76 -7.27 25.90
C GLU A 181 29.67 -6.45 24.99
N LEU A 182 29.13 -6.00 23.85
CA LEU A 182 29.77 -4.99 23.02
C LEU A 182 29.12 -3.63 23.34
N THR A 183 29.66 -2.96 24.37
CA THR A 183 29.44 -1.54 24.63
C THR A 183 30.28 -0.71 23.66
N SER A 184 29.66 0.06 22.78
CA SER A 184 30.30 1.18 22.07
C SER A 184 30.05 2.48 22.84
N PRO A 185 31.09 3.27 23.17
CA PRO A 185 30.93 4.61 23.72
C PRO A 185 30.83 5.67 22.61
N MET A 186 29.87 6.59 22.76
CA MET A 186 29.92 7.90 22.08
C MET A 186 30.76 8.88 22.89
N PRO A 187 31.60 9.72 22.28
CA PRO A 187 32.13 10.91 22.93
C PRO A 187 31.19 12.10 22.71
N HIS A 188 30.74 12.68 23.82
CA HIS A 188 30.30 14.06 23.91
C HIS A 188 31.55 14.95 24.04
N GLU A 189 31.63 16.03 23.27
CA GLU A 189 32.46 17.19 23.58
C GLU A 189 31.60 18.44 23.43
N GLU A 190 31.44 19.16 24.53
CA GLU A 190 30.80 20.47 24.63
C GLU A 190 31.86 21.57 24.45
N LEU A 191 31.60 22.51 23.54
CA LEU A 191 31.71 23.96 23.79
C LEU A 191 30.91 24.75 22.74
#